data_AF-A0A970N212-F1
#
_entry.id   AF-A0A970N212-F1
#
_cell.length_a   1.000
_cell.length_b   1.000
_cell.length_c   1.000
_cell.angle_alpha   90.00
_cell.angle_beta   90.00
_cell.angle_gamma   90.00
#
_symmetry.space_group_name_H-M   'P 1'
#
loop_
_entity.id
_entity.type
_entity.pdbx_description
1 polymer ?
#
loop_
_entity_poly.entity_id
_entity_poly.type
_entity_poly.pdbx_seq_one_letter_code
_entity_poly.pdbx_strand_id
1 'polypeptide(L)'
;MVAAFVLIAGVILILAMALLWFVAEGMSKLLLCIVPMAPGLVMLGTFLLILTEFLLFLGNKNDRKSALRDLSYLFPTFIVSSALWYATVKLLW
;
A
#
# COMPACT_ATOMS: atom_id res chain seq x y z
N MET A 1 -10.01 7.49 6.03
CA MET A 1 -10.51 6.07 5.92
C MET A 1 -10.82 5.59 4.49
N VAL A 2 -11.74 6.21 3.74
CA VAL A 2 -12.11 5.75 2.38
C VAL A 2 -10.91 5.67 1.43
N ALA A 3 -10.03 6.67 1.47
CA ALA A 3 -8.83 6.71 0.62
C ALA A 3 -7.88 5.51 0.83
N ALA A 4 -7.62 5.11 2.07
CA ALA A 4 -6.76 3.95 2.36
C ALA A 4 -7.40 2.63 1.90
N PHE A 5 -8.71 2.48 2.10
CA PHE A 5 -9.45 1.31 1.61
C PHE A 5 -9.44 1.23 0.09
N VAL A 6 -9.71 2.35 -0.59
CA VAL A 6 -9.68 2.42 -2.06
C VAL A 6 -8.29 2.11 -2.60
N LEU A 7 -7.24 2.59 -1.93
CA LEU A 7 -5.86 2.31 -2.32
C LEU A 7 -5.52 0.82 -2.19
N ILE A 8 -5.84 0.20 -1.06
CA ILE A 8 -5.58 -1.23 -0.83
C ILE A 8 -6.40 -2.09 -1.80
N ALA A 9 -7.71 -1.86 -1.89
CA ALA A 9 -8.60 -2.63 -2.75
C ALA A 9 -8.24 -2.46 -4.23
N GLY A 10 -7.94 -1.24 -4.67
CA GLY A 10 -7.54 -0.94 -6.04
C GLY A 10 -6.23 -1.61 -6.43
N VAL A 11 -5.21 -1.55 -5.57
CA VAL A 11 -3.92 -2.20 -5.82
C VAL A 11 -4.08 -3.73 -5.91
N ILE A 12 -4.84 -4.35 -5.00
CA ILE A 12 -5.10 -5.79 -5.04
C ILE A 12 -5.82 -6.20 -6.33
N LEU A 13 -6.84 -5.45 -6.75
CA LEU A 13 -7.65 -5.79 -7.92
C LEU A 13 -6.82 -5.69 -9.21
N ILE A 14 -6.05 -4.61 -9.38
CA ILE A 14 -5.15 -4.42 -10.53
C ILE A 14 -4.11 -5.54 -10.58
N LEU A 15 -3.54 -5.92 -9.44
CA LEU A 15 -2.54 -6.98 -9.40
C LEU A 15 -3.11 -8.37 -9.64
N ALA A 16 -4.32 -8.65 -9.17
CA ALA A 16 -5.01 -9.90 -9.48
C ALA A 16 -5.28 -10.02 -10.99
N MET A 17 -5.73 -8.93 -11.64
CA MET A 17 -5.91 -8.91 -13.09
C MET A 17 -4.59 -9.08 -13.84
N ALA A 18 -3.53 -8.39 -13.41
CA ALA A 18 -2.20 -8.54 -14.00
C ALA A 18 -1.68 -9.98 -13.85
N LEU A 19 -1.83 -10.59 -12.69
CA LEU A 19 -1.45 -11.98 -12.43
C LEU A 19 -2.13 -12.95 -13.39
N LEU A 20 -3.45 -12.83 -13.55
CA LEU A 20 -4.22 -13.67 -14.48
C LEU A 20 -3.74 -13.49 -15.93
N TRP A 21 -3.44 -12.25 -16.32
CA TRP A 21 -2.91 -11.94 -17.65
C TRP A 21 -1.53 -12.59 -17.89
N PHE A 22 -0.59 -12.42 -16.96
CA PHE A 22 0.76 -12.98 -17.10
C PHE A 22 0.78 -14.51 -17.06
N VAL A 23 -0.14 -15.13 -16.31
CA VAL A 23 -0.34 -16.58 -16.34
C VAL A 23 -0.87 -17.03 -17.70
N ALA A 24 -1.83 -16.31 -18.29
CA ALA A 24 -2.39 -16.63 -19.61
C ALA A 24 -1.35 -16.53 -20.75
N GLU A 25 -0.44 -15.57 -20.67
CA GLU A 25 0.67 -15.37 -21.63
C GLU A 25 1.87 -16.32 -21.38
N GLY A 26 1.83 -17.16 -20.33
CA GLY A 26 2.93 -18.06 -19.98
C GLY A 26 4.20 -17.36 -19.49
N MET A 27 4.13 -16.07 -19.15
CA MET A 27 5.27 -15.24 -18.73
C MET A 27 5.55 -15.37 -17.22
N SER A 28 5.74 -16.60 -16.74
CA SER A 28 5.90 -16.90 -15.32
C SER A 28 7.10 -16.21 -14.66
N LYS A 29 8.13 -15.85 -15.43
CA LYS A 29 9.31 -15.12 -14.94
C LYS A 29 8.99 -13.68 -14.51
N LEU A 30 7.97 -13.04 -15.09
CA LEU A 30 7.56 -11.67 -14.71
C LEU A 30 6.72 -11.65 -13.44
N LEU A 31 6.12 -12.77 -13.05
CA LEU A 31 5.38 -12.89 -11.79
C LEU A 31 6.28 -12.59 -10.58
N LEU A 32 7.55 -13.01 -10.62
CA LEU A 32 8.55 -12.74 -9.58
C LEU A 32 8.79 -11.25 -9.33
N CYS A 33 8.60 -10.40 -10.35
CA CYS A 33 8.71 -8.95 -10.20
C CYS A 33 7.42 -8.30 -9.70
N ILE A 34 6.26 -8.90 -9.97
CA ILE A 34 4.94 -8.32 -9.70
C ILE A 34 4.49 -8.58 -8.26
N VAL A 35 4.79 -9.75 -7.72
CA VAL A 35 4.44 -10.12 -6.34
C VAL A 35 5.01 -9.12 -5.32
N PRO A 36 6.29 -8.69 -5.36
CA PRO A 36 6.79 -7.64 -4.46
C PRO A 36 6.24 -6.25 -4.76
N MET A 37 5.75 -5.97 -5.98
CA MET A 37 5.15 -4.66 -6.28
C MET A 37 3.87 -4.38 -5.47
N ALA A 38 3.10 -5.41 -5.10
CA ALA A 38 1.87 -5.24 -4.33
C ALA A 38 2.08 -4.55 -2.98
N PRO A 39 2.83 -5.14 -2.04
CA PRO A 39 3.07 -4.50 -0.77
C PRO A 39 3.89 -3.21 -0.91
N GLY A 40 4.75 -3.10 -1.94
CA GLY A 40 5.53 -1.89 -2.21
C GLY A 40 4.68 -0.68 -2.62
N LEU A 41 3.69 -0.88 -3.50
CA LEU A 41 2.76 0.17 -3.91
C LEU A 41 1.83 0.59 -2.77
N VAL A 42 1.34 -0.36 -1.96
CA VAL A 42 0.55 -0.05 -0.76
C VAL A 42 1.39 0.73 0.26
N MET A 43 2.65 0.34 0.47
CA MET A 43 3.60 1.05 1.32
C MET A 43 3.83 2.49 0.84
N LEU A 44 4.08 2.70 -0.45
CA LEU A 44 4.25 4.04 -1.03
C LEU A 44 2.99 4.91 -0.90
N GLY A 45 1.81 4.34 -1.21
CA GLY A 45 0.55 5.04 -1.11
C GLY A 45 0.21 5.42 0.33
N THR A 46 0.41 4.50 1.28
CA THR A 46 0.21 4.78 2.72
C THR A 46 1.21 5.81 3.25
N PHE A 47 2.46 5.81 2.78
CA PHE A 47 3.43 6.85 3.13
C PHE A 47 2.99 8.25 2.67
N LEU A 48 2.50 8.38 1.43
CA LEU A 48 1.96 9.65 0.93
C LEU A 48 0.74 10.11 1.74
N LEU A 49 -0.15 9.19 2.12
CA LEU A 49 -1.28 9.51 2.97
C LEU A 49 -0.82 9.99 4.36
N ILE A 50 0.16 9.33 4.98
CA ILE A 50 0.73 9.78 6.25
C ILE A 50 1.30 11.19 6.12
N LEU A 51 2.01 11.50 5.04
CA LEU A 51 2.50 12.86 4.78
C LEU A 51 1.36 13.88 4.68
N THR A 52 0.25 13.54 4.00
CA THR A 52 -0.91 14.43 3.95
C THR A 52 -1.56 14.63 5.32
N GLU A 53 -1.64 13.59 6.16
CA GLU A 53 -2.13 13.72 7.53
C GLU A 53 -1.20 14.60 8.39
N PHE A 54 0.12 14.51 8.18
CA PHE A 54 1.09 15.42 8.83
C PHE A 54 0.89 16.89 8.41
N LEU A 55 0.48 17.16 7.18
CA LEU A 55 0.14 18.53 6.76
C LEU A 55 -1.14 19.02 7.45
N LEU A 56 -2.14 18.14 7.65
CA LEU A 56 -3.38 18.47 8.35
C LEU A 56 -3.16 18.79 9.84
N PHE A 57 -2.05 18.35 10.44
CA PHE A 57 -1.69 18.78 11.80
C PHE A 57 -1.45 20.28 11.93
N LEU A 58 -1.06 20.97 10.86
CA LEU A 58 -0.89 22.43 10.85
C LEU A 58 -2.24 23.16 10.80
N GLY A 59 -3.33 22.45 10.49
CA GLY A 59 -4.69 22.97 10.38
C GLY A 59 -5.39 23.21 11.73
N ASN A 60 -6.71 23.28 11.66
CA ASN A 60 -7.57 23.63 12.79
C ASN A 60 -7.64 22.48 13.83
N LYS A 61 -8.16 22.76 15.03
CA LYS A 61 -8.20 21.77 16.12
C LYS A 61 -8.99 20.49 15.75
N ASN A 62 -10.00 20.62 14.90
CA ASN A 62 -10.77 19.49 14.38
C ASN A 62 -9.96 18.65 13.37
N ASP A 63 -9.18 19.31 12.51
CA ASP A 63 -8.33 18.65 11.51
C ASP A 63 -7.24 17.82 12.19
N ARG A 64 -6.62 18.37 13.24
CA ARG A 64 -5.63 17.64 14.06
C ARG A 64 -6.20 16.37 14.69
N LYS A 65 -7.44 16.43 15.18
CA LYS A 65 -8.10 15.27 15.78
C LYS A 65 -8.43 14.20 14.73
N SER A 66 -8.85 14.63 13.54
CA SER A 66 -9.07 13.71 12.41
C SER A 66 -7.75 13.08 11.96
N ALA A 67 -6.69 13.87 11.82
CA ALA A 67 -5.38 13.41 11.41
C ALA A 67 -4.81 12.37 12.37
N LEU A 68 -4.86 12.63 13.68
CA LEU A 68 -4.44 11.67 14.72
C LEU A 68 -5.16 10.32 14.59
N ARG A 69 -6.48 10.36 14.37
CA ARG A 69 -7.28 9.15 14.19
C ARG A 69 -6.83 8.40 12.96
N ASP A 70 -6.71 9.06 11.82
CA ASP A 70 -6.36 8.40 10.55
C ASP A 70 -4.91 7.89 10.57
N LEU A 71 -3.98 8.58 11.24
CA LEU A 71 -2.60 8.13 11.48
C LEU A 71 -2.53 6.82 12.28
N SER A 72 -3.43 6.63 13.25
CA SER A 72 -3.45 5.41 14.08
C SER A 72 -3.75 4.14 13.28
N TYR A 73 -4.37 4.25 12.10
CA TYR A 73 -4.62 3.13 11.19
C TYR A 73 -3.58 3.06 10.07
N LEU A 74 -3.14 4.21 9.55
CA LEU A 74 -2.14 4.26 8.48
C LEU A 74 -0.78 3.73 8.93
N PHE A 75 -0.39 4.00 10.18
CA PHE A 75 0.91 3.61 10.69
C PHE A 75 1.08 2.07 10.81
N PRO A 76 0.14 1.31 11.43
CA PRO A 76 0.17 -0.15 11.37
C PRO A 76 0.14 -0.69 9.94
N THR A 77 -0.67 -0.10 9.05
CA THR A 77 -0.78 -0.52 7.65
C THR A 77 0.55 -0.37 6.92
N PHE A 78 1.25 0.73 7.16
CA PHE A 78 2.59 0.98 6.61
C PHE A 78 3.61 -0.04 7.11
N ILE A 79 3.61 -0.36 8.42
CA ILE A 79 4.51 -1.37 9.00
C ILE A 79 4.25 -2.74 8.40
N VAL A 80 3.00 -3.19 8.35
CA VAL A 80 2.62 -4.51 7.81
C VAL A 80 2.98 -4.60 6.33
N SER A 81 2.69 -3.55 5.54
CA SER A 81 3.02 -3.52 4.11
C SER A 81 4.53 -3.52 3.89
N SER A 82 5.30 -2.79 4.69
CA SER A 82 6.77 -2.78 4.62
C SER A 82 7.36 -4.15 4.98
N ALA A 83 6.83 -4.80 6.01
CA ALA A 83 7.27 -6.14 6.42
C ALA A 83 6.95 -7.18 5.34
N LEU A 84 5.76 -7.12 4.74
CA LEU A 84 5.37 -7.98 3.62
C LEU A 84 6.25 -7.75 2.40
N TRP A 85 6.54 -6.48 2.06
CA TRP A 85 7.45 -6.15 0.96
C TRP A 85 8.84 -6.74 1.19
N TYR A 86 9.41 -6.50 2.37
CA TYR A 86 10.72 -7.02 2.73
C TYR A 86 10.78 -8.55 2.70
N ALA A 87 9.76 -9.22 3.26
CA ALA A 87 9.66 -10.68 3.22
C ALA A 87 9.55 -11.20 1.77
N THR A 88 8.77 -10.53 0.94
CA THR A 88 8.56 -10.89 -0.46
C THR A 88 9.83 -10.74 -1.28
N VAL A 89 10.57 -9.63 -1.10
CA VAL A 89 11.86 -9.43 -1.74
C VAL A 89 12.86 -10.50 -1.28
N LYS A 90 13.00 -10.74 0.03
CA LYS A 90 13.96 -11.70 0.58
C LYS A 90 13.68 -13.17 0.21
N LEU A 91 12.42 -13.53 -0.01
CA LEU A 91 12.03 -14.90 -0.35
C LEU A 91 12.07 -15.18 -1.86
N LEU A 92 11.90 -14.14 -2.70
CA LEU A 92 11.87 -14.29 -4.15
C LEU A 92 13.21 -13.95 -4.82
N TRP A 93 14.12 -13.22 -4.14
CA TRP A 93 15.43 -12.78 -4.62
C TRP A 93 16.51 -13.09 -3.57
#